data_AF-A0A6V7KRF0-F1
#
_entry.id   AF-A0A6V7KRF0-F1
#
_cell.length_a   1.000
_cell.length_b   1.000
_cell.length_c   1.000
_cell.angle_alpha   90.00
_cell.angle_beta   90.00
_cell.angle_gamma   90.00
#
_symmetry.space_group_name_H-M   'P 1'
#
loop_
_entity.id
_entity.type
_entity.pdbx_description
1 polymer ?
#
loop_
_entity_poly.entity_id
_entity_poly.type
_entity_poly.pdbx_seq_one_letter_code
_entity_poly.pdbx_strand_id
1 'polypeptide(L)' 'VKSYDGETLNLTGVLRQDMGTYLCIASNGVPPTISKRYSVQVQ' A
#
# COMPACT_ATOMS: atom_id res chain seq x y z
N VAL A 1 -3.98 -11.71 -3.76
CA VAL A 1 -3.57 -10.42 -3.15
C VAL A 1 -2.67 -9.74 -4.16
N LYS A 2 -2.99 -8.52 -4.60
CA LYS A 2 -2.11 -7.76 -5.52
C LYS A 2 -1.04 -7.05 -4.68
N SER A 3 0.23 -7.25 -5.01
CA SER A 3 1.37 -6.52 -4.45
C SER A 3 1.97 -5.61 -5.53
N TYR A 4 2.55 -4.50 -5.10
CA TYR A 4 3.26 -3.57 -5.98
C TYR A 4 4.64 -3.30 -5.38
N ASP A 5 5.67 -3.44 -6.19
CA ASP A 5 7.05 -3.22 -5.79
C ASP A 5 7.51 -1.83 -6.25
N GLY A 6 8.00 -1.04 -5.30
CA GLY A 6 8.49 0.31 -5.54
C GLY A 6 8.36 1.17 -4.30
N GLU A 7 9.07 2.30 -4.30
CA GLU A 7 9.04 3.25 -3.19
C GLU A 7 7.68 3.99 -3.10
N THR A 8 7.06 4.27 -4.25
CA THR A 8 5.81 5.03 -4.34
C THR A 8 4.75 4.23 -5.10
N LEU A 9 3.57 4.08 -4.48
CA LEU A 9 2.36 3.58 -5.13
C LEU A 9 1.47 4.77 -5.50
N ASN A 10 1.38 5.09 -6.79
CA ASN A 10 0.53 6.17 -7.28
C ASN A 10 -0.83 5.62 -7.72
N LEU A 11 -1.91 6.10 -7.08
CA LEU A 11 -3.28 5.72 -7.41
C LEU A 11 -3.97 6.87 -8.15
N THR A 12 -4.29 6.70 -9.42
CA THR A 12 -4.97 7.71 -10.24
C THR A 12 -6.38 7.22 -10.62
N GLY A 13 -7.36 8.13 -10.59
CA GLY A 13 -8.74 7.79 -10.94
C GLY A 13 -9.38 6.75 -10.00
N VAL A 14 -9.10 6.83 -8.70
CA VAL A 14 -9.53 5.87 -7.68
C VAL A 14 -11.06 5.69 -7.69
N LEU A 15 -11.52 4.44 -7.79
CA LEU A 15 -12.93 4.05 -7.74
C LEU A 15 -13.29 3.43 -6.38
N ARG A 16 -14.59 3.28 -6.09
CA ARG A 16 -15.05 2.66 -4.82
C ARG A 16 -14.50 1.25 -4.58
N GLN A 17 -14.26 0.49 -5.65
CA GLN A 17 -13.66 -0.84 -5.59
C GLN A 17 -12.17 -0.84 -5.19
N ASP A 18 -11.50 0.31 -5.29
CA ASP A 18 -10.12 0.51 -4.88
C ASP A 18 -10.02 0.99 -3.42
N MET A 19 -11.14 1.31 -2.76
CA MET A 19 -11.13 1.65 -1.33
C MET A 19 -10.63 0.46 -0.50
N GLY A 20 -9.93 0.76 0.58
CA GLY A 20 -9.46 -0.29 1.50
C GLY A 20 -8.25 0.11 2.32
N THR A 21 -7.73 -0.87 3.05
CA THR A 21 -6.46 -0.73 3.78
C THR A 21 -5.31 -1.24 2.95
N TYR A 22 -4.35 -0.36 2.68
CA TYR A 22 -3.11 -0.67 1.98
C TYR A 22 -2.00 -0.91 3.01
N LEU A 23 -1.20 -1.95 2.78
CA LEU A 23 -0.03 -2.28 3.59
C LEU A 23 1.24 -1.92 2.81
N CYS A 24 1.95 -0.90 3.28
CA CYS A 24 3.28 -0.57 2.80
C CYS A 24 4.30 -1.37 3.62
N ILE A 25 5.22 -2.05 2.95
CA ILE A 25 6.27 -2.87 3.57
C ILE A 25 7.62 -2.36 3.06
N ALA A 26 8.52 -2.01 3.97
CA ALA A 26 9.90 -1.66 3.66
C ALA A 26 10.83 -2.73 4.26
N SER A 27 11.55 -3.45 3.40
CA SER A 27 12.44 -4.55 3.78
C SER A 27 13.82 -4.37 3.16
N ASN A 28 14.87 -4.51 3.96
CA ASN A 28 16.26 -4.62 3.52
C ASN A 28 16.80 -6.06 3.64
N GLY A 29 15.92 -7.06 3.84
CA GLY A 29 16.29 -8.46 4.00
C GLY A 29 16.75 -8.86 5.41
N VAL A 30 16.84 -7.92 6.36
CA VAL A 30 17.20 -8.20 7.76
C VAL A 30 15.99 -7.97 8.67
N PRO A 31 15.53 -8.98 9.44
CA PRO A 31 14.43 -8.79 10.39
C PRO A 31 14.73 -7.77 11.51
N PRO A 32 13.74 -6.98 11.98
CA PRO A 32 12.34 -6.99 11.59
C PRO A 32 12.06 -6.09 10.38
N THR A 33 11.13 -6.52 9.54
CA THR A 33 10.60 -5.69 8.45
C THR A 33 9.67 -4.62 9.00
N ILE A 34 9.82 -3.39 8.51
CA ILE A 34 8.94 -2.28 8.89
C ILE A 34 7.74 -2.26 7.95
N SER A 35 6.55 -2.07 8.51
CA SER A 35 5.34 -1.91 7.72
C SER A 35 4.43 -0.83 8.28
N LYS A 36 3.61 -0.23 7.41
CA LYS A 36 2.64 0.80 7.76
C LYS A 36 1.34 0.61 6.99
N ARG A 37 0.21 0.82 7.66
CA ARG A 37 -1.13 0.71 7.09
C ARG A 37 -1.68 2.09 6.73
N TYR A 38 -2.32 2.19 5.57
CA TYR A 38 -2.96 3.40 5.07
C TYR A 38 -4.41 3.08 4.68
N SER A 39 -5.36 3.88 5.16
CA SER A 39 -6.78 3.74 4.81
C SER A 39 -7.10 4.68 3.66
N VAL A 40 -7.55 4.12 2.53
CA VAL A 40 -7.97 4.89 1.35
C VAL A 40 -9.48 4.84 1.25
N GLN A 41 -10.09 6.02 1.12
CA GLN A 41 -11.53 6.22 0.97
C GLN A 41 -11.79 7.24 -0.13
N VAL A 42 -12.87 7.07 -0.88
CA VAL A 42 -13.35 8.06 -1.86
C VAL A 42 -14.63 8.70 -1.32
N GLN A 43 -14.78 10.02 -1.52
CA GLN A 43 -15.99 10.77 -1.17
C GLN A 43 -17.07 10.52 -2.25
#